data_AF-A0A317YLD4-F1
#
_entry.id   AF-A0A317YLD4-F1
#
_cell.length_a   1.000
_cell.length_b   1.000
_cell.length_c   1.000
_cell.angle_alpha   90.00
_cell.angle_beta   90.00
_cell.angle_gamma   90.00
#
_symmetry.space_group_name_H-M   'P 1'
#
loop_
_entity.id
_entity.type
_entity.pdbx_description
1 polymer ?
#
loop_
_entity_poly.entity_id
_entity_poly.type
_entity_poly.pdbx_seq_one_letter_code
_entity_poly.pdbx_strand_id
1 'polypeptide(L)'
;ITLSDMAGNQRYVFLDHNNQFVADQNAKHTYSNVMRSIHSSLFTENTIINYLVELTACWTIFLILSGTYLLIKKHLISNKSKALHWQKWHAMIGIIIAIPVFVLVLTGLPWSGFMGSKIAGMMDTNGDLGQGELAINPPKSDLNELPWA
;
A
#
# COMPACT_ATOMS: atom_id res chain seq x y z
N ILE A 1 -20.63 -3.50 12.65
CA ILE A 1 -19.69 -4.17 13.59
C ILE A 1 -18.87 -5.20 12.83
N THR A 2 -17.67 -5.54 13.31
CA THR A 2 -16.83 -6.56 12.70
C THR A 2 -16.83 -7.78 13.60
N LEU A 3 -17.30 -8.91 13.09
CA LEU A 3 -17.31 -10.19 13.81
C LEU A 3 -16.14 -11.03 13.32
N SER A 4 -15.41 -11.63 14.25
CA SER A 4 -14.34 -12.59 13.96
C SER A 4 -14.71 -13.97 14.49
N ASP A 5 -14.57 -14.97 13.63
CA ASP A 5 -14.69 -16.39 13.98
C ASP A 5 -13.36 -16.92 14.55
N MET A 6 -13.39 -17.99 15.35
CA MET A 6 -12.20 -18.68 15.88
C MET A 6 -11.28 -19.22 14.76
N ALA A 7 -11.83 -19.42 13.56
CA ALA A 7 -11.07 -19.77 12.35
C ALA A 7 -10.36 -18.56 11.69
N GLY A 8 -10.47 -17.35 12.26
CA GLY A 8 -9.85 -16.12 11.73
C GLY A 8 -10.66 -15.42 10.62
N ASN A 9 -11.86 -15.91 10.31
CA ASN A 9 -12.73 -15.29 9.31
C ASN A 9 -13.40 -14.03 9.88
N GLN A 10 -13.24 -12.90 9.18
CA GLN A 10 -13.90 -11.64 9.55
C GLN A 10 -15.14 -11.39 8.69
N ARG A 11 -16.23 -10.96 9.32
CA ARG A 11 -17.48 -10.55 8.67
C ARG A 11 -17.88 -9.16 9.13
N TYR A 12 -18.28 -8.31 8.19
CA TYR A 12 -18.92 -7.03 8.47
C TYR A 12 -20.42 -7.27 8.62
N VAL A 13 -20.96 -6.90 9.78
CA VAL A 13 -22.41 -6.96 10.04
C VAL A 13 -22.96 -5.56 10.11
N PHE A 14 -24.02 -5.34 9.32
CA PHE A 14 -24.76 -4.09 9.24
C PHE A 14 -26.00 -4.18 10.13
N LEU A 15 -26.12 -3.19 11.01
CA LEU A 15 -27.23 -3.07 11.96
C LEU A 15 -28.09 -1.85 11.58
N ASP A 16 -29.40 -1.98 11.74
CA ASP A 16 -30.33 -0.85 11.63
C ASP A 16 -30.23 0.08 12.87
N HIS A 17 -30.87 1.25 12.85
CA HIS A 17 -30.98 2.19 13.96
C HIS A 17 -31.54 1.54 15.24
N ASN A 18 -32.32 0.47 15.10
CA ASN A 18 -32.86 -0.31 16.23
C ASN A 18 -31.96 -1.49 16.66
N ASN A 19 -30.69 -1.51 16.24
CA ASN A 19 -29.71 -2.57 16.50
C ASN A 19 -30.14 -3.96 15.98
N GLN A 20 -31.03 -4.01 14.99
CA GLN A 20 -31.45 -5.27 14.37
C GLN A 20 -30.50 -5.67 13.24
N PHE A 21 -30.30 -6.98 13.06
CA PHE A 21 -29.49 -7.53 11.98
C PHE A 21 -30.16 -7.29 10.62
N VAL A 22 -29.44 -6.66 9.70
CA VAL A 22 -29.94 -6.40 8.33
C VAL A 22 -29.23 -7.28 7.31
N ALA A 23 -27.90 -7.32 7.38
CA ALA A 23 -27.08 -8.05 6.42
C ALA A 23 -25.67 -8.31 6.97
N ASP A 24 -25.03 -9.34 6.44
CA ASP A 24 -23.61 -9.60 6.62
C ASP A 24 -22.83 -9.62 5.29
N GLN A 25 -21.55 -9.27 5.36
CA GLN A 25 -20.64 -9.35 4.24
C GLN A 25 -19.31 -9.95 4.70
N ASN A 26 -18.78 -10.91 3.94
CA ASN A 26 -17.47 -11.46 4.21
C ASN A 26 -16.37 -10.41 3.93
N ALA A 27 -15.58 -10.07 4.95
CA ALA A 27 -14.56 -9.04 4.85
C ALA A 27 -13.46 -9.40 3.84
N LYS A 28 -13.19 -10.69 3.60
CA LYS A 28 -12.18 -11.17 2.64
C LYS A 28 -12.54 -10.84 1.19
N HIS A 29 -13.83 -10.84 0.85
CA HIS A 29 -14.32 -10.63 -0.52
C HIS A 29 -14.74 -9.18 -0.79
N THR A 30 -14.50 -8.27 0.14
CA THR A 30 -14.76 -6.84 -0.07
C THR A 30 -13.75 -6.27 -1.06
N TYR A 31 -14.20 -5.42 -2.00
CA TYR A 31 -13.34 -4.82 -3.03
C TYR A 31 -12.06 -4.20 -2.46
N SER A 32 -12.17 -3.42 -1.38
CA SER A 32 -11.03 -2.78 -0.71
C SER A 32 -10.02 -3.80 -0.17
N ASN A 33 -10.48 -4.93 0.38
CA ASN A 33 -9.61 -5.93 0.98
C ASN A 33 -8.93 -6.79 -0.10
N VAL A 34 -9.65 -7.10 -1.18
CA VAL A 34 -9.10 -7.74 -2.38
C VAL A 34 -8.02 -6.85 -3.02
N MET A 35 -8.31 -5.57 -3.22
CA MET A 35 -7.36 -4.62 -3.80
C MET A 35 -6.12 -4.46 -2.91
N ARG A 36 -6.30 -4.40 -1.59
CA ARG A 36 -5.20 -4.39 -0.62
C ARG A 36 -4.36 -5.66 -0.69
N SER A 37 -4.99 -6.83 -0.80
CA SER A 37 -4.28 -8.12 -0.91
C SER A 37 -3.48 -8.23 -2.21
N ILE A 38 -4.02 -7.76 -3.33
CA ILE A 38 -3.30 -7.69 -4.61
C ILE A 38 -2.09 -6.77 -4.49
N HIS A 39 -2.29 -5.58 -3.94
CA HIS A 39 -1.27 -4.55 -3.92
C HIS A 39 -0.15 -4.82 -2.90
N SER A 40 -0.49 -5.37 -1.73
CA SER A 40 0.46 -5.55 -0.62
C SER A 40 1.11 -6.93 -0.57
N SER A 41 0.42 -7.97 -1.03
CA SER A 41 0.92 -9.35 -0.92
C SER A 41 0.79 -10.12 -2.23
N LEU A 42 0.26 -9.53 -3.32
CA LEU A 42 -0.04 -10.24 -4.56
C LEU A 42 -0.75 -11.57 -4.29
N PHE A 43 -1.73 -11.56 -3.37
CA PHE A 43 -2.44 -12.76 -2.87
C PHE A 43 -1.56 -13.85 -2.24
N THR A 44 -0.27 -13.60 -2.08
CA THR A 44 0.70 -14.55 -1.54
C THR A 44 1.18 -14.01 -0.20
N GLU A 45 0.82 -14.66 0.91
CA GLU A 45 1.31 -14.33 2.26
C GLU A 45 2.80 -14.67 2.46
N ASN A 46 3.63 -14.46 1.43
CA ASN A 46 5.04 -14.81 1.44
C ASN A 46 5.89 -13.56 1.68
N THR A 47 6.62 -13.58 2.79
CA THR A 47 7.53 -12.52 3.24
C THR A 47 8.58 -12.15 2.17
N ILE A 48 8.99 -13.11 1.32
CA ILE A 48 9.99 -12.89 0.27
C ILE A 48 9.50 -11.89 -0.77
N ILE A 49 8.22 -11.97 -1.17
CA ILE A 49 7.64 -11.09 -2.18
C ILE A 49 7.54 -9.67 -1.65
N ASN A 50 7.20 -9.51 -0.37
CA ASN A 50 7.16 -8.20 0.28
C ASN A 50 8.53 -7.51 0.24
N TYR A 51 9.61 -8.24 0.57
CA TYR A 51 10.98 -7.70 0.47
C TYR A 51 11.41 -7.40 -0.98
N LEU A 52 10.94 -8.16 -1.96
CA LEU A 52 11.24 -7.90 -3.38
C LEU A 52 10.56 -6.60 -3.86
N VAL A 53 9.32 -6.36 -3.45
CA VAL A 53 8.62 -5.10 -3.71
C VAL A 53 9.35 -3.92 -3.04
N GLU A 54 9.78 -4.09 -1.80
CA GLU A 54 10.57 -3.09 -1.06
C GLU A 54 11.92 -2.80 -1.75
N LEU A 55 12.59 -3.85 -2.26
CA LEU A 55 13.81 -3.70 -3.07
C LEU A 55 13.53 -2.96 -4.38
N THR A 56 12.42 -3.26 -5.05
CA THR A 56 12.02 -2.61 -6.32
C THR A 56 11.76 -1.12 -6.12
N ALA A 57 11.17 -0.73 -4.99
CA ALA A 57 11.00 0.67 -4.64
C ALA A 57 12.34 1.40 -4.49
N CYS A 58 13.30 0.80 -3.77
CA CYS A 58 14.64 1.36 -3.62
C CYS A 58 15.39 1.45 -4.97
N TRP A 59 15.30 0.42 -5.80
CA TRP A 59 15.88 0.40 -7.15
C TRP A 59 15.27 1.43 -8.09
N THR A 60 13.98 1.74 -7.93
CA THR A 60 13.30 2.78 -8.73
C THR A 60 13.96 4.14 -8.54
N ILE A 61 14.40 4.48 -7.33
CA ILE A 61 15.15 5.73 -7.05
C ILE A 61 16.46 5.74 -7.85
N PHE A 62 17.24 4.65 -7.81
CA PHE A 62 18.48 4.54 -8.57
C PHE A 62 18.26 4.66 -10.08
N LEU A 63 17.18 4.08 -10.62
CA LEU A 63 16.83 4.18 -12.04
C LEU A 63 16.45 5.61 -12.44
N ILE A 64 15.73 6.34 -11.58
CA ILE A 64 15.39 7.75 -11.81
C ILE A 64 16.66 8.61 -11.81
N LEU A 65 17.55 8.45 -10.83
CA LEU A 65 18.80 9.21 -10.77
C LEU A 65 19.71 8.91 -11.97
N SER A 66 19.92 7.63 -12.28
CA SER A 66 20.79 7.23 -13.39
C SER A 66 20.21 7.63 -14.75
N GLY A 67 18.90 7.52 -14.94
CA GLY A 67 18.21 7.99 -16.15
C GLY A 67 18.33 9.51 -16.34
N THR A 68 18.14 10.28 -15.27
CA THR A 68 18.29 11.75 -15.28
C THR A 68 19.75 12.15 -15.55
N TYR A 69 20.71 11.43 -14.98
CA TYR A 69 22.14 11.67 -15.27
C TYR A 69 22.48 11.45 -16.74
N LEU A 70 21.98 10.36 -17.34
CA LEU A 70 22.22 10.05 -18.75
C LEU A 70 21.57 11.07 -19.70
N LEU A 71 20.41 11.61 -19.33
CA LEU A 71 19.72 12.68 -20.06
C LEU A 71 20.61 13.91 -20.23
N ILE A 72 21.23 14.36 -19.14
CA ILE A 72 22.09 15.54 -19.08
C ILE A 72 23.41 15.26 -19.81
N LYS A 73 24.08 14.14 -19.47
CA LYS A 73 25.42 13.80 -20.00
C LYS A 73 25.44 13.62 -21.52
N LYS A 74 24.45 12.93 -22.09
CA LYS A 74 24.41 12.64 -23.53
C LYS A 74 23.74 13.75 -24.36
N HIS A 75 23.33 14.86 -23.72
CA HIS A 75 22.62 15.97 -24.36
C HIS A 75 21.46 15.48 -25.25
N LEU A 76 20.75 14.44 -24.80
CA LEU A 76 19.81 13.65 -25.63
C LEU A 76 18.66 14.52 -26.17
N ILE A 77 18.27 15.55 -25.44
CA ILE A 77 17.16 16.44 -25.79
C ILE A 77 17.53 17.34 -26.99
N SER A 78 18.78 17.78 -27.07
CA SER A 78 19.23 18.78 -28.06
C SER A 78 19.90 18.14 -29.29
N ASN A 79 20.40 16.90 -29.17
CA ASN A 79 21.07 16.21 -30.27
C ASN A 79 20.11 15.87 -31.42
N LYS A 80 20.27 16.41 -32.63
CA LYS A 80 19.35 16.19 -33.79
C LYS A 80 19.53 14.84 -34.52
N SER A 81 20.37 13.94 -34.03
CA SER A 81 20.61 12.64 -34.69
C SER A 81 19.36 11.77 -34.78
N LYS A 82 19.06 11.26 -36.00
CA LYS A 82 17.95 10.32 -36.26
C LYS A 82 18.17 8.94 -35.64
N ALA A 83 19.43 8.54 -35.42
CA ALA A 83 19.77 7.23 -34.84
C ALA A 83 19.32 7.07 -33.38
N LEU A 84 19.07 8.19 -32.69
CA LEU A 84 18.75 8.24 -31.27
C LEU A 84 17.26 8.47 -30.96
N HIS A 85 16.38 8.26 -31.95
CA HIS A 85 14.96 8.56 -31.84
C HIS A 85 14.28 7.84 -30.66
N TRP A 86 14.52 6.54 -30.49
CA TRP A 86 13.95 5.75 -29.38
C TRP A 86 14.45 6.19 -28.00
N GLN A 87 15.73 6.54 -27.88
CA GLN A 87 16.29 7.05 -26.62
C GLN A 87 15.70 8.41 -26.26
N LYS A 88 15.42 9.26 -27.25
CA LYS A 88 14.71 10.52 -27.03
C LYS A 88 13.28 10.31 -26.52
N TRP A 89 12.53 9.41 -27.14
CA TRP A 89 11.17 9.08 -26.69
C TRP A 89 11.18 8.52 -25.27
N HIS A 90 12.07 7.57 -24.99
CA HIS A 90 12.23 7.01 -23.65
C HIS A 90 12.64 8.08 -22.63
N ALA A 91 13.54 8.99 -23.00
CA ALA A 91 13.93 10.11 -22.15
C ALA A 91 12.77 11.08 -21.86
N MET A 92 11.97 11.43 -22.87
CA MET A 92 10.83 12.35 -22.69
C MET A 92 9.71 11.72 -21.86
N ILE A 93 9.31 10.49 -22.21
CA ILE A 93 8.29 9.75 -21.44
C ILE A 93 8.81 9.48 -20.04
N GLY A 94 10.07 9.05 -19.94
CA GLY A 94 10.76 8.75 -18.69
C GLY A 94 10.78 9.95 -17.75
N ILE A 95 11.12 11.16 -18.19
CA ILE A 95 11.15 12.32 -17.30
C ILE A 95 9.75 12.76 -16.84
N ILE A 96 8.75 12.67 -17.72
CA ILE A 96 7.35 12.99 -17.40
C ILE A 96 6.80 12.03 -16.34
N ILE A 97 7.11 10.73 -16.44
CA ILE A 97 6.67 9.71 -15.48
C ILE A 97 7.54 9.72 -14.22
N ALA A 98 8.85 9.98 -14.33
CA ALA A 98 9.78 9.95 -13.21
C ALA A 98 9.46 11.02 -12.16
N ILE A 99 8.99 12.21 -12.54
CA ILE A 99 8.66 13.27 -11.58
C ILE A 99 7.55 12.84 -10.59
N PRO A 100 6.35 12.44 -11.03
CA PRO A 100 5.30 11.99 -10.12
C PRO A 100 5.68 10.69 -9.41
N VAL A 101 6.37 9.76 -10.08
CA VAL A 101 6.85 8.52 -9.42
C VAL A 101 7.87 8.82 -8.34
N PHE A 102 8.79 9.76 -8.55
CA PHE A 102 9.77 10.17 -7.53
C PHE A 102 9.08 10.74 -6.30
N VAL A 103 8.07 11.61 -6.49
CA VAL A 103 7.24 12.11 -5.39
C VAL A 103 6.54 10.96 -4.68
N LEU A 104 5.84 10.08 -5.42
CA LEU A 104 5.14 8.92 -4.84
C LEU A 104 6.07 7.97 -4.10
N VAL A 105 7.28 7.75 -4.62
CA VAL A 105 8.28 6.92 -3.95
C VAL A 105 8.70 7.61 -2.67
N LEU A 106 9.06 8.90 -2.69
CA LEU A 106 9.44 9.64 -1.48
C LEU A 106 8.32 9.72 -0.43
N THR A 107 7.06 9.87 -0.84
CA THR A 107 5.92 10.04 0.06
C THR A 107 5.28 8.72 0.49
N GLY A 108 5.43 7.65 -0.29
CA GLY A 108 4.65 6.42 -0.13
C GLY A 108 5.48 5.15 0.13
N LEU A 109 6.73 5.06 -0.35
CA LEU A 109 7.48 3.80 -0.38
C LEU A 109 8.62 3.61 0.63
N PRO A 110 9.26 4.64 1.26
CA PRO A 110 10.28 4.36 2.27
C PRO A 110 9.70 3.73 3.55
N TRP A 111 8.36 3.64 3.68
CA TRP A 111 7.66 3.35 4.94
C TRP A 111 6.74 2.13 4.93
N SER A 112 6.53 1.41 3.80
CA SER A 112 5.39 0.50 3.71
C SER A 112 5.53 -0.86 4.43
N GLY A 113 6.74 -1.39 4.65
CA GLY A 113 6.95 -2.74 5.22
C GLY A 113 7.80 -2.73 6.48
N PHE A 114 9.10 -2.47 6.33
CA PHE A 114 10.05 -2.52 7.45
C PHE A 114 9.92 -1.33 8.41
N MET A 115 9.90 -0.10 7.89
CA MET A 115 9.68 1.07 8.74
C MET A 115 8.25 1.05 9.30
N GLY A 116 7.25 0.70 8.47
CA GLY A 116 5.82 0.64 8.79
C GLY A 116 5.50 -0.15 10.05
N SER A 117 6.04 -1.37 10.15
CA SER A 117 5.92 -2.18 11.38
C SER A 117 6.60 -1.55 12.59
N LYS A 118 7.74 -0.88 12.37
CA LYS A 118 8.48 -0.15 13.41
C LYS A 118 7.72 1.07 13.93
N ILE A 119 7.05 1.80 13.05
CA ILE A 119 6.24 2.98 13.41
C ILE A 119 4.95 2.55 14.05
N ALA A 120 4.29 1.52 13.51
CA ALA A 120 3.11 0.93 14.14
C ALA A 120 3.46 0.49 15.57
N GLY A 121 4.56 -0.23 15.77
CA GLY A 121 5.04 -0.57 17.12
C GLY A 121 5.42 0.64 17.99
N MET A 122 6.00 1.69 17.40
CA MET A 122 6.27 2.94 18.11
C MET A 122 4.98 3.70 18.46
N MET A 123 3.94 3.57 17.65
CA MET A 123 2.64 4.24 17.82
C MET A 123 1.76 3.49 18.83
N ASP A 124 1.77 2.16 18.80
CA ASP A 124 1.15 1.30 19.81
C ASP A 124 1.76 1.54 21.20
N THR A 125 3.06 1.86 21.26
CA THR A 125 3.76 2.16 22.52
C THR A 125 3.64 3.62 22.95
N ASN A 126 3.33 4.55 22.03
CA ASN A 126 3.19 5.99 22.29
C ASN A 126 1.83 6.50 21.77
N GLY A 127 0.72 5.92 22.27
CA GLY A 127 -0.66 6.22 21.86
C GLY A 127 -1.11 7.69 21.99
N ASP A 128 -0.27 8.56 22.57
CA ASP A 128 -0.48 10.01 22.68
C ASP A 128 -0.27 10.76 21.35
N LEU A 129 0.33 10.14 20.34
CA LEU A 129 0.60 10.75 19.03
C LEU A 129 -0.63 10.80 18.08
N GLY A 130 -1.84 10.88 18.64
CA GLY A 130 -3.01 11.38 17.93
C GLY A 130 -3.95 10.35 17.30
N GLN A 131 -3.86 9.05 17.64
CA GLN A 131 -4.94 8.10 17.36
C GLN A 131 -5.61 7.68 18.67
N GLY A 132 -6.93 7.87 18.76
CA GLY A 132 -7.69 7.42 19.93
C GLY A 132 -7.65 5.89 20.03
N GLU A 133 -7.67 5.36 21.25
CA GLU A 133 -7.72 3.93 21.58
C GLU A 133 -8.69 3.12 20.70
N LEU A 134 -9.81 3.70 20.27
CA LEU A 134 -10.81 3.07 19.41
C LEU A 134 -10.35 2.83 17.95
N ALA A 135 -9.36 3.58 17.47
CA ALA A 135 -8.75 3.36 16.15
C ALA A 135 -7.70 2.23 16.19
N ILE A 136 -7.02 2.08 17.34
CA ILE A 136 -5.99 1.06 17.58
C ILE A 136 -6.66 -0.28 17.95
N ASN A 137 -7.64 -0.24 18.86
CA ASN A 137 -8.49 -1.35 19.27
C ASN A 137 -9.96 -1.02 19.01
N PRO A 138 -10.46 -1.20 17.77
CA PRO A 138 -11.88 -1.12 17.54
C PRO A 138 -12.58 -2.20 18.37
N PRO A 139 -13.74 -1.91 18.99
CA PRO A 139 -14.49 -2.90 19.74
C PRO A 139 -14.84 -4.08 18.83
N LYS A 140 -14.27 -5.25 19.14
CA LYS A 140 -14.56 -6.53 18.50
C LYS A 140 -15.49 -7.29 19.44
N SER A 141 -16.64 -7.71 18.93
CA SER A 141 -17.52 -8.63 19.62
C SER A 141 -17.27 -10.02 19.04
N ASP A 142 -16.93 -10.98 19.90
CA ASP A 142 -16.83 -12.37 19.47
C ASP A 142 -18.22 -12.90 19.10
N LEU A 143 -18.29 -13.81 18.12
CA LEU A 143 -19.56 -14.40 17.66
C LEU A 143 -20.36 -15.02 18.82
N ASN A 144 -19.67 -15.48 19.86
CA ASN A 144 -20.27 -16.15 21.01
C ASN A 144 -21.01 -15.20 21.98
N GLU A 145 -20.87 -13.88 21.82
CA GLU A 145 -21.50 -12.87 22.69
C GLU A 145 -22.87 -12.41 22.18
N LEU A 146 -23.22 -12.74 20.94
CA LEU A 146 -24.44 -12.29 20.31
C LEU A 146 -25.41 -13.48 20.17
N PRO A 147 -26.60 -13.45 20.81
CA PRO A 147 -27.53 -14.58 20.83
C PRO A 147 -28.14 -14.92 19.46
N TRP A 148 -27.83 -14.13 18.43
CA TRP A 148 -28.35 -14.23 17.07
C TRP A 148 -27.26 -14.41 16.01
N ALA A 149 -25.97 -14.40 16.39
CA ALA A 149 -24.84 -14.49 15.46
C ALA A 149 -24.30 -15.91 15.30
#